data_AF-A0A229R703-F1
#
_entry.id   AF-A0A229R703-F1
#
_cell.length_a   1.000
_cell.length_b   1.000
_cell.length_c   1.000
_cell.angle_alpha   90.00
_cell.angle_beta   90.00
_cell.angle_gamma   90.00
#
_symmetry.space_group_name_H-M   'P 1'
#
loop_
_entity.id
_entity.type
_entity.pdbx_description
1 polymer ?
#
loop_
_entity_poly.entity_id
_entity_poly.type
_entity_poly.pdbx_seq_one_letter_code
_entity_poly.pdbx_strand_id
1 'polypeptide(L)'
;VFSVLRSAGIGKRLVGALEIESGINDAPAYIAVVVLAEGTTVDWSLPLLVVYELAAGLVIGLAFGWIGAQALRRAALPATGLYPLATMAVCVVAYSSGQLAHASGLLATYVAALVLGNSKLPHRSDTLSFAEGLGWLAQIGLFVLLGLFASPGRIFE
;
A
#
# COMPACT_ATOMS: atom_id res chain seq x y z
N VAL A 1 15.82 -0.88 -3.98
CA VAL A 1 16.65 -0.45 -2.82
C VAL A 1 16.58 -1.45 -1.67
N PHE A 2 15.40 -1.86 -1.21
CA PHE A 2 15.27 -2.79 -0.06
C PHE A 2 15.87 -4.18 -0.26
N SER A 3 15.86 -4.72 -1.49
CA SER A 3 16.59 -5.95 -1.85
C SER A 3 18.10 -5.82 -1.65
N VAL A 4 18.65 -4.63 -1.91
CA VAL A 4 20.09 -4.30 -1.75
C VAL A 4 20.45 -4.11 -0.27
N LEU A 5 19.57 -3.49 0.54
CA LEU A 5 19.79 -3.35 1.98
C LEU A 5 19.82 -4.70 2.70
N ARG A 6 19.00 -5.66 2.24
CA ARG A 6 18.98 -7.03 2.76
C ARG A 6 20.24 -7.82 2.40
N SER A 7 20.83 -7.58 1.22
CA SER A 7 22.12 -8.18 0.83
C SER A 7 23.33 -7.48 1.44
N ALA A 8 23.19 -6.22 1.88
CA ALA A 8 24.26 -5.42 2.49
C ALA A 8 24.50 -5.70 3.98
N GLY A 9 23.81 -6.68 4.58
CA GLY A 9 24.02 -7.08 5.99
C GLY A 9 23.44 -6.12 7.03
N ILE A 10 22.54 -5.21 6.63
CA ILE A 10 21.90 -4.26 7.54
C ILE A 10 20.93 -4.99 8.48
N GLY A 11 20.92 -4.62 9.76
CA GLY A 11 20.09 -5.26 10.78
C GLY A 11 18.59 -5.20 10.44
N LYS A 12 17.88 -6.32 10.66
CA LYS A 12 16.45 -6.49 10.33
C LYS A 12 15.54 -5.39 10.92
N ARG A 13 15.91 -4.82 12.07
CA ARG A 13 15.18 -3.71 12.71
C ARG A 13 15.26 -2.42 11.89
N LEU A 14 16.42 -2.11 11.33
CA LEU A 14 16.62 -0.88 10.55
C LEU A 14 15.91 -0.99 9.20
N VAL A 15 15.99 -2.16 8.54
CA VAL A 15 15.25 -2.41 7.30
C VAL A 15 13.73 -2.28 7.53
N GLY A 16 13.20 -2.89 8.60
CA GLY A 16 11.78 -2.78 8.93
C GLY A 16 11.34 -1.35 9.27
N ALA A 17 12.17 -0.59 10.00
CA ALA A 17 11.88 0.82 10.29
C ALA A 17 11.83 1.66 9.01
N LEU A 18 12.79 1.47 8.09
CA LEU A 18 12.82 2.16 6.80
C LEU A 18 11.65 1.79 5.89
N GLU A 19 11.20 0.53 5.91
CA GLU A 19 10.01 0.09 5.15
C GLU A 19 8.72 0.75 5.70
N ILE A 20 8.63 0.92 7.02
CA ILE A 20 7.50 1.64 7.65
C ILE A 20 7.57 3.13 7.32
N GLU A 21 8.74 3.75 7.46
CA GLU A 21 8.95 5.17 7.16
C GLU A 21 8.60 5.49 5.70
N SER A 22 9.06 4.67 4.76
CA SER A 22 8.74 4.82 3.34
C SER A 22 7.24 4.67 3.07
N GLY A 23 6.59 3.64 3.63
CA GLY A 23 5.16 3.41 3.41
C GLY A 23 4.27 4.49 4.01
N ILE A 24 4.65 5.04 5.17
CA ILE A 24 3.94 6.15 5.80
C ILE A 24 4.14 7.45 5.02
N ASN A 25 5.31 7.68 4.43
CA ASN A 25 5.59 8.89 3.65
C ASN A 25 4.80 8.97 2.33
N ASP A 26 4.51 7.82 1.70
CA ASP A 26 3.84 7.79 0.40
C ASP A 26 2.39 8.30 0.46
N ALA A 27 1.66 8.04 1.55
CA ALA A 27 0.26 8.44 1.67
C ALA A 27 0.06 9.96 1.75
N PRO A 28 0.74 10.72 2.63
CA PRO A 28 0.71 12.18 2.64
C PRO A 28 1.22 12.80 1.33
N ALA A 29 2.26 12.23 0.72
CA ALA A 29 2.79 12.72 -0.56
C ALA A 29 1.74 12.61 -1.67
N TYR A 30 1.05 11.48 -1.76
CA TYR A 30 -0.06 11.30 -2.70
C TYR A 30 -1.19 12.31 -2.45
N ILE A 31 -1.62 12.49 -1.21
CA ILE A 31 -2.66 13.48 -0.84
C ILE A 31 -2.24 14.88 -1.28
N ALA A 32 -1.01 15.29 -1.00
CA ALA A 32 -0.49 16.59 -1.41
C ALA A 32 -0.50 16.78 -2.94
N VAL A 33 -0.12 15.75 -3.71
CA VAL A 33 -0.18 15.78 -5.17
C VAL A 33 -1.62 15.90 -5.68
N VAL A 34 -2.57 15.17 -5.09
CA VAL A 34 -4.00 15.26 -5.46
C VAL A 34 -4.55 16.66 -5.17
N VAL A 35 -4.33 17.19 -3.97
CA VAL A 35 -4.74 18.55 -3.58
C VAL A 35 -4.21 19.59 -4.56
N LEU A 36 -2.93 19.51 -4.93
CA LEU A 36 -2.29 20.41 -5.89
C LEU A 36 -2.86 20.25 -7.30
N ALA A 37 -3.08 19.01 -7.75
CA ALA A 37 -3.59 18.72 -9.08
C ALA A 37 -5.05 19.15 -9.28
N GLU A 38 -5.87 19.04 -8.22
CA GLU A 38 -7.27 19.47 -8.23
C GLU A 38 -7.42 20.99 -8.09
N GLY A 39 -6.35 21.72 -7.77
CA GLY A 39 -6.40 23.16 -7.55
C GLY A 39 -7.18 23.54 -6.29
N THR A 40 -7.19 22.66 -5.29
CA THR A 40 -7.91 22.88 -4.03
C THR A 40 -7.36 24.12 -3.32
N THR A 41 -8.24 25.00 -2.85
CA THR A 41 -7.82 26.20 -2.10
C THR A 41 -7.17 25.79 -0.79
N VAL A 42 -5.91 26.16 -0.61
CA VAL A 42 -5.19 25.90 0.65
C VAL A 42 -5.66 26.89 1.70
N ASP A 43 -6.49 26.41 2.62
CA ASP A 43 -6.95 27.15 3.79
C ASP A 43 -6.46 26.50 5.10
N TRP A 44 -6.84 27.08 6.24
CA TRP A 44 -6.45 26.58 7.56
C TRP A 44 -7.09 25.23 7.92
N SER A 45 -8.09 24.76 7.16
CA SER A 45 -8.75 23.48 7.39
C SER A 45 -8.04 22.30 6.73
N LEU A 46 -7.21 22.57 5.72
CA LEU A 46 -6.50 21.54 4.95
C LEU A 46 -5.63 20.61 5.82
N PRO A 47 -4.83 21.07 6.79
CA PRO A 47 -4.09 20.17 7.66
C PRO A 47 -4.99 19.23 8.47
N LEU A 48 -6.17 19.71 8.90
CA LEU A 48 -7.15 18.90 9.61
C LEU A 48 -7.75 17.84 8.70
N LEU A 49 -8.04 18.17 7.44
CA LEU A 49 -8.49 17.23 6.43
C LEU A 49 -7.46 16.12 6.20
N VAL A 50 -6.18 16.47 6.02
CA VAL A 50 -5.10 15.48 5.84
C VAL A 50 -4.98 14.56 7.05
N VAL A 51 -5.05 15.10 8.27
CA VAL A 51 -5.04 14.29 9.50
C VAL A 51 -6.24 13.34 9.54
N TYR A 52 -7.43 13.81 9.16
CA TYR A 52 -8.62 12.95 9.05
C TYR A 52 -8.40 11.84 8.02
N GLU A 53 -7.94 12.15 6.81
CA GLU A 53 -7.75 11.17 5.75
C GLU A 53 -6.77 10.06 6.16
N LEU A 54 -5.68 10.44 6.83
CA LEU A 54 -4.68 9.50 7.34
C LEU A 54 -5.22 8.69 8.53
N ALA A 55 -5.86 9.32 9.50
CA ALA A 55 -6.40 8.64 10.67
C ALA A 55 -7.52 7.65 10.29
N ALA A 56 -8.46 8.08 9.44
CA ALA A 56 -9.53 7.23 8.94
C ALA A 56 -8.96 6.10 8.08
N GLY A 57 -7.98 6.37 7.21
CA GLY A 57 -7.30 5.34 6.42
C GLY A 57 -6.63 4.28 7.29
N LEU A 58 -5.93 4.70 8.35
CA LEU A 58 -5.34 3.79 9.35
C LEU A 58 -6.39 2.89 10.01
N VAL A 59 -7.51 3.47 10.49
CA VAL A 59 -8.59 2.71 11.14
C VAL A 59 -9.22 1.72 10.18
N ILE A 60 -9.53 2.14 8.96
CA ILE A 60 -10.10 1.28 7.91
C ILE A 60 -9.14 0.13 7.59
N GLY A 61 -7.85 0.41 7.41
CA GLY A 61 -6.84 -0.61 7.14
C GLY A 61 -6.70 -1.62 8.27
N LEU A 62 -6.69 -1.17 9.53
CA LEU A 62 -6.66 -2.06 10.70
C LEU A 62 -7.92 -2.95 10.77
N ALA A 63 -9.09 -2.36 10.52
CA ALA A 63 -10.36 -3.07 10.54
C ALA A 63 -10.41 -4.17 9.47
N PHE A 64 -10.16 -3.83 8.20
CA PHE A 64 -10.19 -4.80 7.10
C PHE A 64 -9.04 -5.81 7.18
N GLY A 65 -7.84 -5.40 7.60
CA GLY A 65 -6.73 -6.32 7.83
C GLY A 65 -7.06 -7.36 8.90
N TRP A 66 -7.65 -6.93 10.02
CA TRP A 66 -8.04 -7.83 11.11
C TRP A 66 -9.21 -8.73 10.71
N ILE A 67 -10.29 -8.18 10.15
CA ILE A 67 -11.45 -8.95 9.67
C ILE A 67 -11.01 -9.96 8.60
N GLY A 68 -10.22 -9.52 7.64
CA GLY A 68 -9.65 -10.36 6.59
C GLY A 68 -8.80 -11.49 7.17
N ALA A 69 -7.94 -11.21 8.14
CA ALA A 69 -7.13 -12.23 8.78
C ALA A 69 -7.96 -13.31 9.50
N GLN A 70 -9.06 -12.92 10.16
CA GLN A 70 -9.97 -13.88 10.78
C GLN A 70 -10.75 -14.69 9.74
N ALA A 71 -11.25 -14.02 8.70
CA ALA A 71 -11.98 -14.66 7.60
C ALA A 71 -11.09 -15.68 6.88
N LEU A 72 -9.88 -15.31 6.47
CA LEU A 72 -8.94 -16.20 5.78
C LEU A 72 -8.49 -17.38 6.64
N ARG A 73 -8.37 -17.21 7.96
CA ARG A 73 -8.00 -18.31 8.86
C ARG A 73 -9.12 -19.35 9.00
N ARG A 74 -10.37 -18.93 8.88
CA ARG A 74 -11.55 -19.79 8.95
C ARG A 74 -12.01 -20.30 7.59
N ALA A 75 -11.55 -19.67 6.51
CA ALA A 75 -11.91 -20.05 5.16
C ALA A 75 -11.27 -21.40 4.81
N ALA A 76 -12.08 -22.38 4.46
CA ALA A 76 -11.65 -23.66 3.91
C ALA A 76 -11.64 -23.57 2.38
N LEU A 77 -10.77 -22.72 1.81
CA LEU A 77 -10.74 -22.53 0.37
C LEU A 77 -10.28 -23.82 -0.34
N PRO A 78 -10.96 -24.24 -1.42
CA PRO A 78 -10.73 -25.53 -2.06
C PRO A 78 -9.40 -25.63 -2.83
N ALA A 79 -8.78 -24.49 -3.16
CA ALA A 79 -7.50 -24.43 -3.83
C ALA A 79 -6.56 -23.45 -3.13
N THR A 80 -5.28 -23.82 -3.02
CA THR A 80 -4.24 -23.04 -2.33
C THR A 80 -4.04 -21.66 -2.96
N GLY A 81 -4.14 -21.56 -4.29
CA GLY A 81 -4.05 -20.31 -5.05
C GLY A 81 -5.17 -19.30 -4.77
N LEU A 82 -6.27 -19.72 -4.13
CA LEU A 82 -7.34 -18.79 -3.75
C LEU A 82 -7.00 -17.96 -2.50
N TYR A 83 -6.06 -18.41 -1.65
CA TYR A 83 -5.64 -17.65 -0.47
C TYR A 83 -4.90 -16.35 -0.84
N PRO A 84 -3.91 -16.37 -1.77
CA PRO A 84 -3.31 -15.14 -2.30
C PRO A 84 -4.35 -14.18 -2.90
N LEU A 85 -5.27 -14.72 -3.70
CA LEU A 85 -6.31 -13.92 -4.36
C LEU A 85 -7.26 -13.28 -3.33
N ALA A 86 -7.69 -14.03 -2.33
CA ALA A 86 -8.53 -13.52 -1.25
C ALA A 86 -7.79 -12.44 -0.42
N THR A 87 -6.49 -12.62 -0.17
CA THR A 87 -5.66 -11.62 0.52
C THR A 87 -5.62 -10.31 -0.28
N MET A 88 -5.38 -10.39 -1.59
CA MET A 88 -5.40 -9.21 -2.46
C MET A 88 -6.78 -8.57 -2.53
N ALA A 89 -7.85 -9.36 -2.53
CA ALA A 89 -9.21 -8.84 -2.49
C ALA A 89 -9.47 -8.02 -1.21
N VAL A 90 -8.98 -8.47 -0.05
CA VAL A 90 -9.08 -7.67 1.20
C VAL A 90 -8.34 -6.35 1.06
N CYS A 91 -7.14 -6.33 0.47
CA CYS A 91 -6.38 -5.11 0.21
C CYS A 91 -7.16 -4.14 -0.71
N VAL A 92 -7.76 -4.65 -1.79
CA VAL A 92 -8.59 -3.85 -2.70
C VAL A 92 -9.85 -3.32 -2.02
N VAL A 93 -10.51 -4.12 -1.18
CA VAL A 93 -11.67 -3.66 -0.40
C VAL A 93 -11.27 -2.57 0.59
N ALA A 94 -10.12 -2.70 1.25
CA ALA A 94 -9.59 -1.66 2.13
C ALA A 94 -9.31 -0.36 1.37
N TYR A 95 -8.69 -0.43 0.18
CA TYR A 95 -8.49 0.72 -0.71
C TYR A 95 -9.81 1.42 -1.01
N SER A 96 -10.77 0.67 -1.56
CA SER A 96 -12.05 1.19 -2.01
C SER A 96 -12.87 1.77 -0.87
N SER A 97 -12.86 1.13 0.30
CA SER A 97 -13.55 1.63 1.49
C SER A 97 -12.92 2.93 2.00
N GLY A 98 -11.59 3.05 1.95
CA GLY A 98 -10.89 4.30 2.24
C GLY A 98 -11.34 5.42 1.32
N GLN A 99 -11.32 5.18 0.00
CA GLN A 99 -11.75 6.18 -1.00
C GLN A 99 -13.22 6.61 -0.81
N LEU A 100 -14.13 5.65 -0.58
CA LEU A 100 -15.55 5.94 -0.35
C LEU A 100 -15.81 6.73 0.94
N ALA A 101 -14.95 6.61 1.94
CA ALA A 101 -15.03 7.35 3.20
C ALA A 101 -14.30 8.71 3.16
N HIS A 102 -13.82 9.13 1.97
CA HIS A 102 -12.91 10.27 1.82
C HIS A 102 -11.70 10.16 2.74
N ALA A 103 -11.08 8.99 2.79
CA ALA A 103 -9.89 8.68 3.56
C ALA A 103 -8.77 8.16 2.65
N SER A 104 -7.55 8.08 3.19
CA SER A 104 -6.39 7.60 2.43
C SER A 104 -6.52 6.11 2.11
N GLY A 105 -7.00 5.80 0.89
CA GLY A 105 -7.10 4.43 0.38
C GLY A 105 -5.74 3.73 0.29
N LEU A 106 -4.67 4.47 -0.05
CA LEU A 106 -3.30 3.95 -0.06
C LEU A 106 -2.88 3.48 1.34
N LEU A 107 -3.06 4.32 2.36
CA LEU A 107 -2.72 3.98 3.74
C LEU A 107 -3.58 2.82 4.26
N ALA A 108 -4.89 2.83 3.96
CA ALA A 108 -5.79 1.73 4.33
C ALA A 108 -5.32 0.39 3.75
N THR A 109 -4.90 0.39 2.48
CA THR A 109 -4.36 -0.80 1.80
C THR A 109 -3.04 -1.25 2.43
N TYR A 110 -2.11 -0.32 2.67
CA TYR A 110 -0.82 -0.61 3.27
C TYR A 110 -0.98 -1.24 4.66
N VAL A 111 -1.81 -0.64 5.52
CA VAL A 111 -2.07 -1.13 6.87
C VAL A 111 -2.78 -2.47 6.85
N ALA A 112 -3.77 -2.67 5.97
CA ALA A 112 -4.44 -3.96 5.82
C ALA A 112 -3.43 -5.06 5.41
N ALA A 113 -2.58 -4.78 4.42
CA ALA A 113 -1.53 -5.69 3.98
C ALA A 113 -0.50 -5.98 5.09
N LEU A 114 -0.13 -4.98 5.89
CA LEU A 114 0.77 -5.13 7.03
C LEU A 114 0.17 -6.06 8.10
N VAL A 115 -1.11 -5.89 8.44
CA VAL A 115 -1.82 -6.76 9.39
C VAL A 115 -1.93 -8.18 8.86
N LEU A 116 -2.26 -8.36 7.59
CA LEU A 116 -2.36 -9.67 6.94
C LEU A 116 -0.99 -10.36 6.86
N GLY A 117 0.07 -9.65 6.46
CA GLY A 117 1.43 -10.18 6.31
C GLY A 117 2.08 -10.60 7.64
N ASN A 118 1.68 -9.96 8.73
CA ASN A 118 2.07 -10.30 10.11
C ASN A 118 1.15 -11.33 10.78
N SER A 119 0.03 -11.69 10.14
CA SER A 119 -0.88 -12.71 10.64
C SER A 119 -0.42 -14.12 10.27
N LYS A 120 -0.74 -15.10 11.13
CA LYS A 120 -0.53 -16.53 10.84
C LYS A 120 -1.63 -17.02 9.90
N LEU A 121 -1.45 -16.77 8.59
CA LEU A 121 -2.38 -17.19 7.54
C LEU A 121 -1.96 -18.54 6.92
N PRO A 122 -2.93 -19.37 6.47
CA PRO A 122 -2.64 -20.55 5.65
C PRO A 122 -1.94 -20.15 4.34
N HIS A 123 -1.08 -21.02 3.80
CA HIS A 123 -0.40 -20.80 2.50
C HIS A 123 0.31 -19.44 2.38
N ARG A 124 0.96 -19.00 3.47
CA ARG A 124 1.66 -17.71 3.55
C ARG A 124 2.76 -17.56 2.49
N SER A 125 3.50 -18.63 2.18
CA SER A 125 4.53 -18.62 1.14
C SER A 125 3.96 -18.20 -0.20
N ASP A 126 2.83 -18.81 -0.57
CA ASP A 126 2.20 -18.60 -1.88
C ASP A 126 1.62 -17.19 -1.96
N THR A 127 1.05 -16.71 -0.86
CA THR A 127 0.54 -15.34 -0.74
C THR A 127 1.65 -14.31 -0.88
N LEU A 128 2.79 -14.53 -0.23
CA LEU A 128 3.94 -13.65 -0.32
C LEU A 128 4.53 -13.64 -1.73
N SER A 129 4.77 -14.81 -2.32
CA SER A 129 5.31 -14.93 -3.69
C SER A 129 4.40 -14.27 -4.72
N PHE A 130 3.07 -14.41 -4.56
CA PHE A 130 2.09 -13.77 -5.44
C PHE A 130 2.11 -12.25 -5.30
N ALA A 131 2.11 -11.74 -4.07
CA ALA A 131 2.17 -10.31 -3.80
C ALA A 131 3.50 -9.68 -4.29
N GLU A 132 4.63 -10.38 -4.11
CA GLU A 132 5.92 -9.98 -4.67
C GLU A 132 5.87 -9.92 -6.19
N GLY A 133 5.35 -10.97 -6.85
CA GLY A 133 5.18 -11.00 -8.30
C GLY A 133 4.34 -9.83 -8.83
N LEU A 134 3.20 -9.55 -8.18
CA LEU A 134 2.37 -8.39 -8.50
C LEU A 134 3.09 -7.06 -8.28
N GLY A 135 3.84 -6.93 -7.18
CA GLY A 135 4.65 -5.74 -6.89
C GLY A 135 5.70 -5.48 -7.96
N TRP A 136 6.39 -6.54 -8.43
CA TRP A 136 7.33 -6.44 -9.54
C TRP A 136 6.66 -5.99 -10.84
N LEU A 137 5.51 -6.56 -11.19
CA LEU A 137 4.75 -6.17 -12.38
C LEU A 137 4.31 -4.70 -12.30
N ALA A 138 3.80 -4.26 -11.15
CA ALA A 138 3.40 -2.87 -10.92
C ALA A 138 4.59 -1.91 -11.03
N GLN A 139 5.75 -2.27 -10.47
CA GLN A 139 6.96 -1.46 -10.53
C GLN A 139 7.50 -1.33 -11.96
N ILE A 140 7.56 -2.44 -12.71
CA ILE A 140 7.99 -2.42 -14.11
C ILE A 140 7.02 -1.57 -14.92
N GLY A 141 5.72 -1.78 -14.76
CA GLY A 141 4.68 -1.00 -15.44
C GLY A 141 4.83 0.50 -15.17
N LEU A 142 5.01 0.89 -13.91
CA LEU A 142 5.22 2.28 -13.52
C LEU A 142 6.44 2.90 -14.21
N PHE A 143 7.59 2.23 -14.20
CA PHE A 143 8.79 2.77 -14.83
C PHE A 143 8.70 2.84 -16.36
N VAL A 144 8.02 1.87 -17.00
CA VAL A 144 7.76 1.93 -18.44
C VAL A 144 6.87 3.12 -18.78
N LEU A 145 5.80 3.35 -18.02
CA LEU A 145 4.91 4.49 -18.23
C LEU A 145 5.64 5.83 -18.04
N LEU A 146 6.47 5.95 -17.01
CA LEU A 146 7.30 7.14 -16.78
C LEU A 146 8.31 7.35 -17.91
N GLY A 147 8.94 6.28 -18.40
CA GLY A 147 9.87 6.34 -19.54
C GLY A 147 9.19 6.77 -20.83
N LEU A 148 7.96 6.32 -21.07
CA LEU A 148 7.15 6.74 -22.21
C LEU A 148 6.71 8.21 -22.11
N PHE A 149 6.45 8.69 -20.89
CA PHE A 149 6.06 10.08 -20.63
C PHE A 149 7.26 11.05 -20.65
N ALA A 150 8.48 10.56 -20.45
CA ALA A 150 9.68 11.39 -20.46
C ALA A 150 9.88 12.05 -21.83
N SER A 151 10.13 13.35 -21.83
CA SER A 151 10.46 14.12 -23.03
C SER A 151 11.87 14.70 -22.89
N PRO A 152 12.92 13.99 -23.37
CA PRO A 152 14.30 14.41 -23.19
C PRO A 152 14.62 15.80 -23.75
N GLY A 153 13.87 16.23 -24.77
CA GLY A 153 14.01 17.57 -25.35
C GLY A 153 13.75 18.71 -24.36
N ARG A 154 12.87 18.51 -23.36
CA ARG A 154 12.56 19.51 -22.32
C ARG A 154 13.62 19.61 -21.22
N ILE A 155 14.62 18.74 -21.23
CA ILE A 155 15.72 18.76 -20.23
C ILE A 155 16.77 19.81 -20.61
N PHE A 156 16.86 20.16 -21.90
CA PHE A 156 17.84 21.09 -22.45
C PHE A 156 17.25 22.47 -22.82
N GLU A 157 15.95 22.68 -22.59
CA GLU A 157 15.29 24.00 -22.62
C GLU A 157 15.39 24.66 -21.23
#